data_AF-A0A2I0PG57-F1
#
_entry.id   AF-A0A2I0PG57-F1
#
_cell.length_a   1.000
_cell.length_b   1.000
_cell.length_c   1.000
_cell.angle_alpha   90.00
_cell.angle_beta   90.00
_cell.angle_gamma   90.00
#
_symmetry.space_group_name_H-M   'P 1'
#
loop_
_entity.id
_entity.type
_entity.pdbx_description
1 polymer ?
#
loop_
_entity_poly.entity_id
_entity_poly.type
_entity_poly.pdbx_seq_one_letter_code
_entity_poly.pdbx_strand_id
1 'polypeptide(L)'
;MTHRKSGHILLLICLLFIVMPPLQAASMDASLSAPIIGVGLPNLLQEKPKTQWGYYDFKIEGKRALENGNYEDAITNFNAAQMSAMTSSERDDGSAELAVASIEKLKGDTYAKWGGHEAEKQEAYTNAAKWEAKGQEKGSIQDYGCLIVTATFGSPLASEVQLVRSFRDDSIVKSYTGSRFMPGFNAWYYSFSPQVSTYINEHPVTKPVMRVLITPILQIVLIAQVMYSFLSFNPELATIAAIIVGSTLFGLIYVFPTALAGVWIARLRGWDGGNIRRILPVAGVWGVLLLLIVTGSAFSLDLLTTVASGLFVVATIILTTGALLLSLSRYVGRKDAVSA
;
A
#
# COMPACT_ATOMS: atom_id res chain seq x y z
N MET A 1 -11.12 -40.10 9.54
CA MET A 1 -9.74 -39.60 9.73
C MET A 1 -9.24 -38.77 8.52
N THR A 2 -10.11 -38.01 7.86
CA THR A 2 -9.84 -37.39 6.53
C THR A 2 -9.86 -35.85 6.52
N HIS A 3 -10.02 -35.18 7.67
CA HIS A 3 -10.18 -33.72 7.69
C HIS A 3 -8.90 -32.89 7.91
N ARG A 4 -7.72 -33.52 8.11
CA ARG A 4 -6.47 -32.81 8.46
C ARG A 4 -5.58 -32.43 7.26
N LYS A 5 -5.86 -32.91 6.04
CA LYS A 5 -5.01 -32.68 4.85
C LYS A 5 -5.44 -31.51 3.96
N SER A 6 -6.67 -30.99 4.10
CA SER A 6 -7.19 -29.90 3.25
C SER A 6 -6.55 -28.53 3.58
N GLY A 7 -6.23 -28.28 4.86
CA GLY A 7 -5.64 -27.00 5.29
C GLY A 7 -4.23 -26.74 4.75
N HIS A 8 -3.41 -27.79 4.58
CA HIS A 8 -2.05 -27.64 4.04
C HIS A 8 -2.04 -27.44 2.51
N ILE A 9 -3.02 -28.01 1.80
CA ILE A 9 -3.17 -27.84 0.36
C ILE A 9 -3.69 -26.44 0.04
N LEU A 10 -4.61 -25.90 0.85
CA LEU A 10 -5.09 -24.52 0.68
C LEU A 10 -3.98 -23.49 0.96
N LEU A 11 -3.11 -23.75 1.95
CA LEU A 11 -1.96 -22.90 2.28
C LEU A 11 -0.84 -22.96 1.21
N LEU A 12 -0.66 -24.13 0.57
CA LEU A 12 0.23 -24.30 -0.59
C LEU A 12 -0.35 -23.70 -1.87
N ILE A 13 -1.67 -23.72 -2.05
CA ILE A 13 -2.36 -23.05 -3.16
C ILE A 13 -2.28 -21.52 -2.99
N CYS A 14 -2.39 -21.00 -1.77
CA CYS A 14 -2.15 -19.58 -1.49
C CYS A 14 -0.71 -19.14 -1.80
N LEU A 15 0.29 -20.02 -1.68
CA LEU A 15 1.67 -19.73 -2.09
C LEU A 15 1.86 -19.73 -3.62
N LEU A 16 0.99 -20.41 -4.38
CA LEU A 16 1.02 -20.46 -5.85
C LEU A 16 0.25 -19.30 -6.52
N PHE A 17 -0.64 -18.60 -5.81
CA PHE A 17 -1.31 -17.39 -6.30
C PHE A 17 -0.46 -16.11 -6.22
N ILE A 18 0.80 -16.21 -5.76
CA ILE A 18 1.71 -15.07 -5.58
C ILE A 18 2.24 -14.48 -6.91
N VAL A 19 1.95 -15.08 -8.09
CA VAL A 19 2.63 -14.72 -9.35
C VAL A 19 1.71 -14.11 -10.44
N MET A 20 0.42 -13.87 -10.18
CA MET A 20 -0.45 -13.22 -11.17
C MET A 20 -1.25 -12.05 -10.57
N PRO A 21 -1.00 -10.79 -10.96
CA PRO A 21 -1.99 -9.75 -10.80
C PRO A 21 -3.15 -10.03 -11.78
N PRO A 22 -4.42 -9.87 -11.36
CA PRO A 22 -5.53 -9.87 -12.30
C PRO A 22 -5.37 -8.67 -13.24
N LEU A 23 -5.28 -8.96 -14.54
CA LEU A 23 -5.29 -7.97 -15.60
C LEU A 23 -6.74 -7.48 -15.81
N GLN A 24 -7.34 -6.85 -14.81
CA GLN A 24 -8.66 -6.21 -14.92
C GLN A 24 -8.75 -4.99 -14.00
N ALA A 25 -8.35 -3.84 -14.53
CA ALA A 25 -8.93 -2.54 -14.22
C ALA A 25 -8.44 -1.51 -15.26
N ALA A 26 -8.76 -1.77 -16.52
CA ALA A 26 -8.72 -0.76 -17.57
C ALA A 26 -10.12 -0.70 -18.21
N SER A 27 -11.07 -0.18 -17.44
CA SER A 27 -12.33 0.39 -17.95
C SER A 27 -12.29 1.85 -17.51
N MET A 28 -11.83 2.74 -18.37
CA MET A 28 -12.70 3.63 -19.15
C MET A 28 -13.66 4.41 -18.25
N ASP A 29 -13.29 5.66 -17.96
CA ASP A 29 -14.21 6.79 -18.00
C ASP A 29 -13.53 7.90 -18.80
N ALA A 30 -13.71 7.80 -20.12
CA ALA A 30 -13.46 8.87 -21.06
C ALA A 30 -14.81 9.50 -21.43
N SER A 31 -15.15 10.59 -20.75
CA SER A 31 -15.98 11.70 -21.27
C SER A 31 -16.03 12.74 -20.15
N LEU A 32 -15.49 13.95 -20.31
CA LEU A 32 -16.07 14.98 -21.16
C LEU A 32 -14.99 15.93 -21.71
N SER A 33 -15.04 16.13 -23.02
CA SER A 33 -14.29 17.09 -23.83
C SER A 33 -14.63 18.55 -23.53
N ALA A 34 -13.61 19.43 -23.49
CA ALA A 34 -13.63 20.77 -24.10
C ALA A 34 -12.18 21.34 -24.19
N PRO A 35 -11.89 22.23 -25.15
CA PRO A 35 -10.59 22.31 -25.84
C PRO A 35 -9.54 23.21 -25.16
N ILE A 36 -8.28 22.92 -25.45
CA ILE A 36 -7.14 23.81 -25.23
C ILE A 36 -7.16 24.91 -26.31
N ILE A 37 -7.79 26.06 -26.05
CA ILE A 37 -7.44 27.35 -26.69
C ILE A 37 -7.74 28.47 -25.68
N GLY A 38 -6.70 29.25 -25.34
CA GLY A 38 -6.84 30.51 -24.60
C GLY A 38 -5.95 30.57 -23.37
N VAL A 39 -4.71 31.04 -23.53
CA VAL A 39 -3.89 31.55 -22.43
C VAL A 39 -4.58 32.80 -21.88
N GLY A 40 -5.47 32.58 -20.92
CA GLY A 40 -6.00 33.59 -20.01
C GLY A 40 -5.62 33.16 -18.61
N LEU A 41 -4.82 33.98 -17.93
CA LEU A 41 -4.55 33.84 -16.50
C LEU A 41 -5.90 33.63 -15.78
N PRO A 42 -6.18 32.48 -15.15
CA PRO A 42 -7.40 32.34 -14.38
C PRO A 42 -7.35 33.38 -13.27
N ASN A 43 -8.38 34.22 -13.19
CA ASN A 43 -8.57 35.16 -12.09
C ASN A 43 -8.66 34.37 -10.77
N LEU A 44 -7.51 34.15 -10.13
CA LEU A 44 -7.35 33.47 -8.84
C LEU A 44 -7.97 34.24 -7.66
N LEU A 45 -8.68 35.34 -7.94
CA LEU A 45 -9.29 36.25 -6.98
C LEU A 45 -10.81 36.43 -7.15
N GLN A 46 -11.46 35.71 -8.07
CA GLN A 46 -12.92 35.67 -8.04
C GLN A 46 -13.37 34.75 -6.91
N GLU A 47 -13.96 35.33 -5.86
CA GLU A 47 -14.65 34.57 -4.83
C GLU A 47 -15.72 33.71 -5.50
N LYS A 48 -15.64 32.40 -5.26
CA LYS A 48 -16.66 31.47 -5.72
C LYS A 48 -18.00 31.86 -5.09
N PRO A 49 -19.13 31.78 -5.82
CA PRO A 49 -20.44 32.01 -5.21
C PRO A 49 -20.69 30.97 -4.11
N LYS A 50 -21.40 31.37 -3.03
CA LYS A 50 -21.66 30.50 -1.86
C LYS A 50 -22.32 29.16 -2.20
N THR A 51 -23.01 29.08 -3.34
CA THR A 51 -23.62 27.84 -3.86
C THR A 51 -22.62 26.79 -4.32
N GLN A 52 -21.34 27.17 -4.52
CA GLN A 52 -20.24 26.28 -4.92
C GLN A 52 -19.22 26.05 -3.80
N TRP A 53 -19.50 26.54 -2.58
CA TRP A 53 -18.59 26.40 -1.46
C TRP A 53 -18.54 24.96 -0.94
N GLY A 54 -17.33 24.48 -0.68
CA GLY A 54 -17.08 23.19 -0.05
C GLY A 54 -16.77 23.34 1.44
N TYR A 55 -16.43 22.22 2.07
CA TYR A 55 -16.04 22.14 3.49
C TYR A 55 -14.99 23.18 3.90
N TYR A 56 -13.93 23.36 3.11
CA TYR A 56 -12.85 24.28 3.43
C TYR A 56 -13.26 25.74 3.31
N ASP A 57 -14.06 26.10 2.31
CA ASP A 57 -14.52 27.47 2.10
C ASP A 57 -15.37 27.94 3.28
N PHE A 58 -16.35 27.14 3.70
CA PHE A 58 -17.18 27.41 4.87
C PHE A 58 -16.36 27.42 6.18
N LYS A 59 -15.39 26.51 6.34
CA LYS A 59 -14.54 26.48 7.55
C LYS A 59 -13.67 27.73 7.68
N ILE A 60 -13.12 28.23 6.58
CA ILE A 60 -12.29 29.44 6.56
C ILE A 60 -13.16 30.66 6.90
N GLU A 61 -14.32 30.79 6.27
CA GLU A 61 -15.23 31.91 6.54
C GLU A 61 -15.73 31.92 7.98
N GLY A 62 -16.05 30.75 8.54
CA GLY A 62 -16.44 30.65 9.96
C GLY A 62 -15.33 31.07 10.92
N LYS A 63 -14.06 30.75 10.62
CA LYS A 63 -12.91 31.23 11.41
C LYS A 63 -12.74 32.74 11.31
N ARG A 64 -12.90 33.31 10.11
CA ARG A 64 -12.85 34.76 9.90
C ARG A 64 -13.95 35.48 10.68
N ALA A 65 -15.18 34.96 10.64
CA ALA A 65 -16.29 35.51 11.41
C ALA A 65 -16.02 35.44 12.93
N LEU A 66 -15.44 34.34 13.42
CA LEU A 66 -15.02 34.18 14.81
C LEU A 66 -13.95 35.21 15.23
N GLU A 67 -12.94 35.45 14.38
CA GLU A 67 -11.90 36.45 14.62
C GLU A 67 -12.47 37.87 14.66
N ASN A 68 -13.48 38.14 13.84
CA ASN A 68 -14.19 39.43 13.80
C ASN A 68 -15.22 39.60 14.93
N GLY A 69 -15.38 38.61 15.81
CA GLY A 69 -16.36 38.64 16.91
C GLY A 69 -17.81 38.42 16.46
N ASN A 70 -18.03 38.00 15.23
CA ASN A 70 -19.36 37.67 14.70
C ASN A 70 -19.62 36.17 14.90
N TYR A 71 -20.05 35.83 16.12
CA TYR A 71 -20.18 34.44 16.57
C TYR A 71 -21.34 33.70 15.90
N GLU A 72 -22.45 34.38 15.57
CA GLU A 72 -23.61 33.79 14.89
C GLU A 72 -23.25 33.37 13.45
N ASP A 73 -22.55 34.24 12.72
CA ASP A 73 -22.05 33.90 11.38
C ASP A 73 -21.00 32.81 11.44
N ALA A 74 -20.15 32.79 12.48
CA ALA A 74 -19.17 31.73 12.68
C ALA A 74 -19.85 30.36 12.82
N ILE A 75 -20.87 30.25 13.69
CA ILE A 75 -21.64 29.01 13.88
C ILE A 75 -22.37 28.60 12.60
N THR A 76 -22.97 29.54 11.89
CA THR A 76 -23.68 29.27 10.61
C THR A 76 -22.75 28.66 9.58
N ASN A 77 -21.56 29.25 9.40
CA ASN A 77 -20.55 28.72 8.49
C ASN A 77 -19.99 27.37 8.95
N PHE A 78 -19.78 27.16 10.25
CA PHE A 78 -19.36 25.85 10.76
C PHE A 78 -20.40 24.76 10.54
N ASN A 79 -21.70 25.04 10.72
CA ASN A 79 -22.77 24.10 10.42
C ASN A 79 -22.82 23.75 8.92
N ALA A 80 -22.62 24.74 8.05
CA ALA A 80 -22.52 24.51 6.60
C ALA A 80 -21.29 23.65 6.25
N ALA A 81 -20.13 23.92 6.86
CA ALA A 81 -18.93 23.11 6.68
C ALA A 81 -19.14 21.65 7.12
N GLN A 82 -19.80 21.44 8.26
CA GLN A 82 -20.14 20.11 8.77
C GLN A 82 -21.02 19.34 7.78
N MET A 83 -22.05 20.00 7.24
CA MET A 83 -22.94 19.40 6.24
C MET A 83 -22.18 19.03 4.97
N SER A 84 -21.33 19.94 4.45
CA SER A 84 -20.48 19.67 3.28
C SER A 84 -19.48 18.54 3.52
N ALA A 85 -18.92 18.40 4.73
CA ALA A 85 -18.00 17.31 5.05
C ALA A 85 -18.68 15.94 4.97
N MET A 86 -19.95 15.85 5.38
CA MET A 86 -20.72 14.60 5.32
C MET A 86 -21.22 14.27 3.91
N THR A 87 -21.53 15.26 3.08
CA THR A 87 -22.07 15.04 1.73
C THR A 87 -21.00 14.87 0.65
N SER A 88 -19.79 15.36 0.86
CA SER A 88 -18.68 15.28 -0.11
C SER A 88 -17.79 14.05 0.06
N SER A 89 -17.93 13.30 1.16
CA SER A 89 -17.11 12.12 1.41
C SER A 89 -17.72 10.86 0.78
N GLU A 90 -17.26 10.50 -0.41
CA GLU A 90 -17.54 9.19 -1.01
C GLU A 90 -16.71 8.07 -0.35
N ARG A 91 -15.65 8.42 0.39
CA ARG A 91 -14.72 7.49 1.04
C ARG A 91 -15.14 7.19 2.47
N ASP A 92 -15.29 5.91 2.81
CA ASP A 92 -15.60 5.43 4.18
C ASP A 92 -14.31 5.25 5.03
N ASP A 93 -13.40 6.21 4.96
CA ASP A 93 -12.05 6.15 5.56
C ASP A 93 -11.93 6.83 6.94
N GLY A 94 -13.06 7.30 7.49
CA GLY A 94 -13.11 8.05 8.74
C GLY A 94 -12.71 9.54 8.62
N SER A 95 -12.28 10.00 7.43
CA SER A 95 -11.86 11.39 7.23
C SER A 95 -13.02 12.39 7.37
N ALA A 96 -14.22 12.00 6.97
CA ALA A 96 -15.44 12.80 7.19
C ALA A 96 -15.73 12.97 8.69
N GLU A 97 -15.66 11.90 9.47
CA GLU A 97 -15.88 11.93 10.91
C GLU A 97 -14.82 12.77 11.64
N LEU A 98 -13.55 12.70 11.22
CA LEU A 98 -12.48 13.56 11.76
C LEU A 98 -12.65 15.03 11.36
N ALA A 99 -13.11 15.31 10.14
CA ALA A 99 -13.44 16.66 9.70
C ALA A 99 -14.59 17.24 10.53
N VAL A 100 -15.64 16.46 10.78
CA VAL A 100 -16.77 16.83 11.66
C VAL A 100 -16.30 17.07 13.09
N ALA A 101 -15.44 16.22 13.65
CA ALA A 101 -14.87 16.43 14.98
C ALA A 101 -14.10 17.76 15.09
N SER A 102 -13.30 18.10 14.06
CA SER A 102 -12.61 19.38 13.99
C SER A 102 -13.57 20.58 13.96
N ILE A 103 -14.73 20.45 13.31
CA ILE A 103 -15.72 21.53 13.25
C ILE A 103 -16.46 21.69 14.58
N GLU A 104 -16.85 20.59 15.22
CA GLU A 104 -17.51 20.66 16.54
C GLU A 104 -16.59 21.28 17.60
N LYS A 105 -15.28 21.01 17.54
CA LYS A 105 -14.31 21.71 18.39
C LYS A 105 -14.29 23.22 18.16
N LEU A 106 -14.33 23.66 16.90
CA LEU A 106 -14.39 25.09 16.55
C LEU A 106 -15.69 25.74 17.02
N LYS A 107 -16.83 25.02 16.97
CA LYS A 107 -18.09 25.50 17.54
C LYS A 107 -17.99 25.67 19.06
N GLY A 108 -17.39 24.70 19.76
CA GLY A 108 -17.11 24.79 21.19
C GLY A 108 -16.24 26.01 21.54
N ASP A 109 -15.18 26.25 20.77
CA ASP A 109 -14.30 27.41 20.93
C ASP A 109 -15.04 28.73 20.68
N THR A 110 -15.97 28.76 19.71
CA THR A 110 -16.85 29.91 19.44
C THR A 110 -17.78 30.19 20.61
N TYR A 111 -18.51 29.19 21.11
CA TYR A 111 -19.41 29.36 22.26
C TYR A 111 -18.67 29.79 23.52
N ALA A 112 -17.44 29.30 23.72
CA ALA A 112 -16.58 29.73 24.82
C ALA A 112 -16.21 31.22 24.75
N LYS A 113 -16.01 31.76 23.55
CA LYS A 113 -15.72 33.20 23.34
C LYS A 113 -16.97 34.07 23.35
N TRP A 114 -18.11 33.55 22.92
CA TRP A 114 -19.39 34.27 22.88
C TRP A 114 -19.94 34.51 24.29
N GLY A 115 -19.87 33.50 25.17
CA GLY A 115 -20.39 33.55 26.54
C GLY A 115 -21.91 33.37 26.61
N GLY A 116 -22.43 32.78 27.70
CA GLY A 116 -23.86 32.50 27.86
C GLY A 116 -24.37 31.25 27.13
N HIS A 117 -23.46 30.50 26.50
CA HIS A 117 -23.72 29.27 25.72
C HIS A 117 -23.01 28.05 26.31
N GLU A 118 -22.98 27.94 27.63
CA GLU A 118 -22.22 26.92 28.36
C GLU A 118 -22.72 25.50 28.07
N ALA A 119 -24.01 25.32 27.82
CA ALA A 119 -24.60 24.03 27.47
C ALA A 119 -24.16 23.60 26.06
N GLU A 120 -24.25 24.51 25.08
CA GLU A 120 -23.88 24.29 23.68
C GLU A 120 -22.38 24.10 23.53
N LYS A 121 -21.57 24.81 24.33
CA LYS A 121 -20.13 24.57 24.45
C LYS A 121 -19.84 23.13 24.89
N GLN A 122 -20.49 22.67 25.96
CA GLN A 122 -20.27 21.33 26.49
C GLN A 122 -20.72 20.27 25.51
N GLU A 123 -21.86 20.48 24.86
CA GLU A 123 -22.38 19.59 23.82
C GLU A 123 -21.42 19.50 22.62
N ALA A 124 -20.93 20.64 22.14
CA ALA A 124 -20.00 20.70 21.01
C ALA A 124 -18.70 19.93 21.29
N TYR A 125 -18.10 20.08 22.47
CA TYR A 125 -16.91 19.30 22.83
C TYR A 125 -17.21 17.81 23.03
N THR A 126 -18.38 17.47 23.57
CA THR A 126 -18.79 16.06 23.72
C THR A 126 -19.00 15.39 22.36
N ASN A 127 -19.64 16.11 21.43
CA ASN A 127 -19.82 15.66 20.06
C ASN A 127 -18.49 15.56 19.32
N ALA A 128 -17.57 16.52 19.52
CA ALA A 128 -16.22 16.46 18.95
C ALA A 128 -15.50 15.18 19.39
N ALA A 129 -15.49 14.86 20.69
CA ALA A 129 -14.88 13.64 21.21
C ALA A 129 -15.53 12.36 20.65
N LYS A 130 -16.86 12.36 20.52
CA LYS A 130 -17.61 11.22 19.94
C LYS A 130 -17.27 11.00 18.47
N TRP A 131 -17.22 12.07 17.67
CA TRP A 131 -16.88 11.99 16.25
C TRP A 131 -15.40 11.67 16.04
N GLU A 132 -14.52 12.18 16.91
CA GLU A 132 -13.10 11.83 16.90
C GLU A 132 -12.88 10.35 17.19
N ALA A 133 -13.55 9.80 18.21
CA ALA A 133 -13.50 8.36 18.51
C ALA A 133 -14.02 7.52 17.34
N LYS A 134 -15.14 7.92 16.72
CA LYS A 134 -15.71 7.23 15.55
C LYS A 134 -14.80 7.33 14.31
N GLY A 135 -14.19 8.49 14.08
CA GLY A 135 -13.25 8.72 12.98
C GLY A 135 -11.94 7.97 13.19
N GLN A 136 -11.46 7.87 14.43
CA GLN A 136 -10.30 7.04 14.79
C GLN A 136 -10.62 5.54 14.70
N GLU A 137 -11.83 5.11 15.06
CA GLU A 137 -12.29 3.72 14.88
C GLU A 137 -12.34 3.37 13.39
N LYS A 138 -13.03 4.17 12.56
CA LYS A 138 -13.08 3.96 11.10
C LYS A 138 -11.74 4.13 10.41
N GLY A 139 -10.97 5.13 10.82
CA GLY A 139 -9.60 5.33 10.38
C GLY A 139 -8.71 4.14 10.74
N SER A 140 -8.92 3.51 11.91
CA SER A 140 -8.24 2.25 12.24
C SER A 140 -8.71 1.08 11.38
N ILE A 141 -9.97 1.09 10.92
CA ILE A 141 -10.55 0.07 10.04
C ILE A 141 -10.07 0.22 8.57
N GLN A 142 -9.71 1.43 8.12
CA GLN A 142 -9.18 1.67 6.76
C GLN A 142 -7.66 1.94 6.69
N ASP A 143 -6.97 2.22 7.80
CA ASP A 143 -5.50 2.31 7.88
C ASP A 143 -4.83 0.92 8.04
N TYR A 144 -5.46 -0.17 7.59
CA TYR A 144 -4.78 -1.47 7.57
C TYR A 144 -3.85 -1.62 6.37
N GLY A 145 -2.83 -0.76 6.27
CA GLY A 145 -1.72 -0.85 5.31
C GLY A 145 -1.02 -2.21 5.24
N CYS A 146 -1.15 -3.02 6.30
CA CYS A 146 -0.46 -4.29 6.49
C CYS A 146 -1.36 -5.31 7.22
N LEU A 147 -2.54 -5.62 6.67
CA LEU A 147 -3.56 -6.52 7.25
C LEU A 147 -3.00 -7.84 7.82
N ILE A 148 -2.19 -8.55 7.04
CA ILE A 148 -1.65 -9.87 7.42
C ILE A 148 -0.65 -9.74 8.57
N VAL A 149 0.22 -8.73 8.53
CA VAL A 149 1.20 -8.46 9.60
C VAL A 149 0.45 -8.08 10.88
N THR A 150 -0.55 -7.20 10.76
CA THR A 150 -1.40 -6.77 11.88
C THR A 150 -2.11 -7.95 12.53
N ALA A 151 -2.73 -8.83 11.75
CA ALA A 151 -3.41 -10.02 12.29
C ALA A 151 -2.43 -11.01 12.98
N THR A 152 -1.21 -11.11 12.45
CA THR A 152 -0.17 -12.01 12.98
C THR A 152 0.43 -11.53 14.30
N PHE A 153 0.69 -10.23 14.42
CA PHE A 153 1.30 -9.62 15.60
C PHE A 153 0.27 -9.07 16.59
N GLY A 154 -0.99 -8.96 16.18
CA GLY A 154 -2.14 -8.67 17.04
C GLY A 154 -2.42 -7.19 17.30
N SER A 155 -1.58 -6.28 16.79
CA SER A 155 -1.77 -4.84 16.94
C SER A 155 -1.25 -4.08 15.72
N PRO A 156 -1.97 -3.05 15.23
CA PRO A 156 -1.45 -2.15 14.20
C PRO A 156 -0.30 -1.27 14.72
N LEU A 157 -0.16 -1.13 16.04
CA LEU A 157 0.93 -0.41 16.70
C LEU A 157 2.13 -1.31 17.03
N ALA A 158 2.10 -2.59 16.65
CA ALA A 158 3.25 -3.46 16.84
C ALA A 158 4.46 -2.94 16.04
N SER A 159 5.66 -3.06 16.62
CA SER A 159 6.92 -2.62 16.01
C SER A 159 7.12 -3.15 14.59
N GLU A 160 6.71 -4.38 14.34
CA GLU A 160 6.80 -5.10 13.07
C GLU A 160 5.90 -4.48 12.00
N VAL A 161 4.71 -4.01 12.40
CA VAL A 161 3.79 -3.31 11.51
C VAL A 161 4.34 -1.92 11.19
N GLN A 162 4.86 -1.22 12.20
CA GLN A 162 5.45 0.11 12.04
C GLN A 162 6.71 0.09 11.17
N LEU A 163 7.52 -0.97 11.23
CA LEU A 163 8.66 -1.17 10.33
C LEU A 163 8.22 -1.15 8.85
N VAL A 164 7.20 -1.94 8.51
CA VAL A 164 6.71 -2.03 7.12
C VAL A 164 6.06 -0.72 6.68
N ARG A 165 5.29 -0.08 7.56
CA ARG A 165 4.63 1.21 7.29
C ARG A 165 5.64 2.33 7.06
N SER A 166 6.58 2.52 7.98
CA SER A 166 7.63 3.55 7.85
C SER A 166 8.47 3.33 6.60
N PHE A 167 8.81 2.08 6.26
CA PHE A 167 9.52 1.82 5.01
C PHE A 167 8.69 2.21 3.76
N ARG A 168 7.39 1.90 3.74
CA ARG A 168 6.49 2.31 2.66
C ARG A 168 6.37 3.83 2.57
N ASP A 169 5.98 4.47 3.67
CA ASP A 169 5.56 5.87 3.71
C ASP A 169 6.75 6.83 3.70
N ASP A 170 7.80 6.50 4.45
CA ASP A 170 8.97 7.37 4.60
C ASP A 170 10.11 7.05 3.63
N SER A 171 10.04 5.96 2.87
CA SER A 171 11.06 5.59 1.89
C SER A 171 10.48 5.39 0.49
N ILE A 172 9.69 4.34 0.27
CA ILE A 172 9.27 3.95 -1.08
C ILE A 172 8.44 5.04 -1.77
N VAL A 173 7.41 5.57 -1.09
CA VAL A 173 6.48 6.54 -1.70
C VAL A 173 7.17 7.89 -2.02
N LYS A 174 8.35 8.18 -1.46
CA LYS A 174 9.08 9.43 -1.70
C LYS A 174 9.67 9.56 -3.10
N SER A 175 9.76 8.47 -3.86
CA SER A 175 10.15 8.51 -5.27
C SER A 175 8.94 8.43 -6.18
N TYR A 176 9.07 8.99 -7.38
CA TYR A 176 8.12 8.81 -8.46
C TYR A 176 7.91 7.32 -8.76
N THR A 177 8.99 6.55 -8.94
CA THR A 177 8.89 5.10 -9.19
C THR A 177 8.09 4.39 -8.09
N GLY A 178 8.37 4.67 -6.82
CA GLY A 178 7.69 4.04 -5.70
C GLY A 178 6.24 4.47 -5.52
N SER A 179 5.94 5.76 -5.72
CA SER A 179 4.56 6.28 -5.69
C SER A 179 3.66 5.65 -6.77
N ARG A 180 4.25 5.21 -7.91
CA ARG A 180 3.56 4.49 -8.99
C ARG A 180 3.57 2.98 -8.82
N PHE A 181 4.58 2.42 -8.17
CA PHE A 181 4.62 1.00 -7.81
C PHE A 181 3.55 0.64 -6.78
N MET A 182 3.35 1.48 -5.75
CA MET A 182 2.48 1.17 -4.62
C MET A 182 1.01 0.90 -4.98
N PRO A 183 0.35 1.64 -5.89
CA PRO A 183 -1.00 1.29 -6.35
C PRO A 183 -1.10 -0.12 -6.95
N GLY A 184 -0.14 -0.52 -7.79
CA GLY A 184 -0.09 -1.86 -8.38
C GLY A 184 0.13 -2.95 -7.33
N PHE A 185 1.06 -2.71 -6.40
CA PHE A 185 1.28 -3.61 -5.26
C PHE A 185 0.04 -3.74 -4.37
N ASN A 186 -0.61 -2.63 -4.04
CA ASN A 186 -1.80 -2.59 -3.20
C ASN A 186 -2.97 -3.34 -3.84
N ALA A 187 -3.20 -3.15 -5.14
CA ALA A 187 -4.26 -3.86 -5.87
C ALA A 187 -4.08 -5.38 -5.77
N TRP A 188 -2.84 -5.86 -5.92
CA TRP A 188 -2.53 -7.27 -5.74
C TRP A 188 -2.67 -7.71 -4.27
N TYR A 189 -2.07 -6.99 -3.32
CA TYR A 189 -2.07 -7.35 -1.90
C TYR A 189 -3.47 -7.39 -1.29
N TYR A 190 -4.31 -6.39 -1.57
CA TYR A 190 -5.67 -6.29 -1.04
C TYR A 190 -6.66 -7.22 -1.75
N SER A 191 -6.28 -7.85 -2.86
CA SER A 191 -7.13 -8.86 -3.50
C SER A 191 -7.33 -10.12 -2.63
N PHE A 192 -6.37 -10.43 -1.74
CA PHE A 192 -6.40 -11.64 -0.90
C PHE A 192 -6.17 -11.36 0.59
N SER A 193 -5.47 -10.29 0.94
CA SER A 193 -5.09 -10.04 2.34
C SER A 193 -6.25 -9.89 3.33
N PRO A 194 -7.45 -9.38 2.98
CA PRO A 194 -8.57 -9.30 3.92
C PRO A 194 -9.10 -10.67 4.35
N GLN A 195 -9.17 -11.64 3.43
CA GLN A 195 -9.63 -12.99 3.77
C GLN A 195 -8.59 -13.70 4.64
N VAL A 196 -7.30 -13.52 4.31
CA VAL A 196 -6.20 -14.11 5.09
C VAL A 196 -6.12 -13.51 6.49
N SER A 197 -6.24 -12.19 6.64
CA SER A 197 -6.18 -11.54 7.96
C SER A 197 -7.35 -11.95 8.86
N THR A 198 -8.56 -12.04 8.28
CA THR A 198 -9.76 -12.52 8.98
C THR A 198 -9.54 -13.94 9.50
N TYR A 199 -9.04 -14.84 8.65
CA TYR A 199 -8.76 -16.22 9.04
C TYR A 199 -7.74 -16.34 10.18
N ILE A 200 -6.67 -15.52 10.16
CA ILE A 200 -5.64 -15.50 11.21
C ILE A 200 -6.22 -15.01 12.55
N ASN A 201 -7.13 -14.04 12.51
CA ASN A 201 -7.78 -13.51 13.70
C ASN A 201 -8.77 -14.51 14.30
N GLU A 202 -9.54 -15.21 13.47
CA GLU A 202 -10.47 -16.27 13.89
C GLU A 202 -9.76 -17.51 14.43
N HIS A 203 -8.55 -17.81 13.94
CA HIS A 203 -7.79 -19.01 14.31
C HIS A 203 -6.44 -18.65 14.95
N PRO A 204 -6.38 -18.33 16.26
CA PRO A 204 -5.13 -17.96 16.94
C PRO A 204 -4.00 -18.98 16.81
N VAL A 205 -4.32 -20.26 16.61
CA VAL A 205 -3.35 -21.36 16.39
C VAL A 205 -2.51 -21.16 15.12
N THR A 206 -2.98 -20.35 14.17
CA THR A 206 -2.26 -20.03 12.93
C THR A 206 -1.19 -18.95 13.13
N LYS A 207 -1.31 -18.11 14.18
CA LYS A 207 -0.40 -16.99 14.42
C LYS A 207 1.08 -17.40 14.56
N PRO A 208 1.45 -18.47 15.30
CA PRO A 208 2.84 -18.90 15.38
C PRO A 208 3.43 -19.29 14.01
N VAL A 209 2.64 -19.98 13.18
CA VAL A 209 3.05 -20.36 11.81
C VAL A 209 3.23 -19.11 10.96
N MET A 210 2.28 -18.18 11.01
CA MET A 210 2.36 -16.92 10.28
C MET A 210 3.55 -16.06 10.75
N ARG A 211 3.89 -16.08 12.04
CA ARG A 211 5.11 -15.40 12.53
C ARG A 211 6.35 -15.98 11.87
N VAL A 212 6.52 -17.30 11.85
CA VAL A 212 7.65 -17.95 11.17
C VAL A 212 7.70 -17.59 9.67
N LEU A 213 6.53 -17.51 9.02
CA LEU A 213 6.45 -17.14 7.60
C LEU A 213 6.67 -15.64 7.35
N ILE A 214 6.35 -14.74 8.28
CA ILE A 214 6.46 -13.30 8.09
C ILE A 214 7.81 -12.76 8.58
N THR A 215 8.43 -13.38 9.59
CA THR A 215 9.71 -12.91 10.13
C THR A 215 10.78 -12.72 9.06
N PRO A 216 10.99 -13.63 8.08
CA PRO A 216 11.97 -13.38 7.02
C PRO A 216 11.57 -12.21 6.11
N ILE A 217 10.27 -11.97 5.87
CA ILE A 217 9.82 -10.77 5.14
C ILE A 217 10.20 -9.50 5.88
N LEU A 218 10.04 -9.46 7.21
CA LEU A 218 10.45 -8.29 8.01
C LEU A 218 11.96 -8.03 7.91
N GLN A 219 12.77 -9.10 7.89
CA GLN A 219 14.21 -8.98 7.69
C GLN A 219 14.56 -8.46 6.28
N ILE A 220 13.84 -8.92 5.24
CA ILE A 220 14.01 -8.40 3.88
C ILE A 220 13.70 -6.90 3.84
N VAL A 221 12.59 -6.47 4.47
CA VAL A 221 12.20 -5.05 4.55
C VAL A 221 13.28 -4.24 5.26
N LEU A 222 13.81 -4.74 6.38
CA LEU A 222 14.89 -4.08 7.12
C LEU A 222 16.16 -3.94 6.26
N ILE A 223 16.57 -4.99 5.56
CA ILE A 223 17.73 -4.94 4.66
C ILE A 223 17.48 -3.94 3.52
N ALA A 224 16.29 -3.94 2.93
CA ALA A 224 15.92 -2.99 1.88
C ALA A 224 15.90 -1.54 2.39
N GLN A 225 15.44 -1.30 3.62
CA GLN A 225 15.45 0.02 4.26
C GLN A 225 16.87 0.52 4.54
N VAL A 226 17.75 -0.37 5.01
CA VAL A 226 19.18 -0.06 5.19
C VAL A 226 19.81 0.31 3.85
N MET A 227 19.56 -0.50 2.81
CA MET A 227 20.04 -0.20 1.45
C MET A 227 19.50 1.11 0.89
N TYR A 228 18.22 1.41 1.13
CA TYR A 228 17.61 2.68 0.76
C TYR A 228 18.31 3.85 1.45
N SER A 229 18.59 3.73 2.75
CA SER A 229 19.26 4.78 3.53
C SER A 229 20.67 5.08 3.02
N PHE A 230 21.40 4.06 2.54
CA PHE A 230 22.71 4.26 1.89
C PHE A 230 22.60 5.01 0.55
N LEU A 231 21.49 4.83 -0.17
CA LEU A 231 21.26 5.44 -1.48
C LEU A 231 20.35 6.69 -1.42
N SER A 232 20.04 7.20 -0.22
CA SER A 232 19.04 8.25 -0.01
C SER A 232 19.40 9.59 -0.66
N PHE A 233 20.63 9.75 -1.15
CA PHE A 233 21.05 10.88 -1.98
C PHE A 233 20.23 11.00 -3.28
N ASN A 234 19.65 9.89 -3.77
CA ASN A 234 18.75 9.87 -4.91
C ASN A 234 17.57 8.91 -4.64
N PRO A 235 16.37 9.43 -4.29
CA PRO A 235 15.21 8.62 -3.95
C PRO A 235 14.76 7.65 -5.06
N GLU A 236 14.90 8.01 -6.35
CA GLU A 236 14.60 7.11 -7.46
C GLU A 236 15.52 5.89 -7.46
N LEU A 237 16.83 6.14 -7.42
CA LEU A 237 17.84 5.08 -7.39
C LEU A 237 17.68 4.21 -6.14
N ALA A 238 17.47 4.82 -4.98
CA ALA A 238 17.24 4.13 -3.71
C ALA A 238 16.01 3.21 -3.78
N THR A 239 14.92 3.68 -4.38
CA THR A 239 13.69 2.89 -4.55
C THR A 239 13.89 1.73 -5.51
N ILE A 240 14.51 1.97 -6.68
CA ILE A 240 14.80 0.90 -7.65
C ILE A 240 15.71 -0.16 -7.01
N ALA A 241 16.76 0.26 -6.30
CA ALA A 241 17.65 -0.65 -5.58
C ALA A 241 16.91 -1.44 -4.49
N ALA A 242 16.04 -0.78 -3.73
CA ALA A 242 15.20 -1.44 -2.72
C ALA A 242 14.25 -2.48 -3.33
N ILE A 243 13.63 -2.19 -4.49
CA ILE A 243 12.81 -3.13 -5.24
C ILE A 243 13.64 -4.34 -5.70
N ILE A 244 14.85 -4.13 -6.23
CA ILE A 244 15.76 -5.20 -6.66
C ILE A 244 16.15 -6.07 -5.46
N VAL A 245 16.62 -5.47 -4.37
CA VAL A 245 17.05 -6.19 -3.16
C VAL A 245 15.88 -6.97 -2.56
N GLY A 246 14.73 -6.32 -2.39
CA GLY A 246 13.53 -6.94 -1.83
C GLY A 246 13.05 -8.14 -2.65
N SER A 247 12.93 -7.96 -3.97
CA SER A 247 12.49 -9.05 -4.87
C SER A 247 13.50 -10.19 -4.99
N THR A 248 14.80 -9.89 -5.01
CA THR A 248 15.87 -10.90 -5.02
C THR A 248 15.83 -11.75 -3.76
N LEU A 249 15.82 -11.13 -2.58
CA LEU A 249 15.79 -11.87 -1.32
C LEU A 249 14.49 -12.66 -1.15
N PHE A 250 13.35 -12.11 -1.58
CA PHE A 250 12.08 -12.81 -1.58
C PHE A 250 12.13 -14.08 -2.46
N GLY A 251 12.67 -13.97 -3.67
CA GLY A 251 12.88 -15.10 -4.57
C GLY A 251 13.76 -16.19 -3.94
N LEU A 252 14.87 -15.80 -3.33
CA LEU A 252 15.81 -16.74 -2.71
C LEU A 252 15.27 -17.43 -1.45
N ILE A 253 14.46 -16.74 -0.64
CA ILE A 253 13.97 -17.29 0.62
C ILE A 253 12.70 -18.14 0.41
N TYR A 254 11.77 -17.72 -0.45
CA TYR A 254 10.46 -18.38 -0.60
C TYR A 254 10.36 -19.23 -1.87
N VAL A 255 10.82 -18.71 -3.01
CA VAL A 255 10.60 -19.36 -4.32
C VAL A 255 11.70 -20.39 -4.61
N PHE A 256 12.94 -20.13 -4.20
CA PHE A 256 14.06 -21.01 -4.48
C PHE A 256 13.96 -22.39 -3.80
N PRO A 257 13.66 -22.52 -2.49
CA PRO A 257 13.56 -23.84 -1.86
C PRO A 257 12.45 -24.71 -2.45
N THR A 258 11.32 -24.09 -2.82
CA THR A 258 10.18 -24.79 -3.44
C THR A 258 10.50 -25.21 -4.87
N ALA A 259 11.14 -24.34 -5.65
CA ALA A 259 11.62 -24.68 -7.00
C ALA A 259 12.71 -25.77 -6.97
N LEU A 260 13.60 -25.74 -5.97
CA LEU A 260 14.64 -26.75 -5.78
C LEU A 260 14.03 -28.12 -5.47
N ALA A 261 13.02 -28.18 -4.61
CA ALA A 261 12.29 -29.42 -4.34
C ALA A 261 11.64 -29.98 -5.62
N GLY A 262 11.05 -29.11 -6.46
CA GLY A 262 10.50 -29.51 -7.76
C GLY A 262 11.56 -30.09 -8.71
N VAL A 263 12.74 -29.45 -8.78
CA VAL A 263 13.89 -29.96 -9.56
C VAL A 263 14.39 -31.29 -9.03
N TRP A 264 14.47 -31.45 -7.70
CA TRP A 264 14.87 -32.71 -7.08
C TRP A 264 13.91 -33.86 -7.46
N ILE A 265 12.59 -33.61 -7.45
CA ILE A 265 11.58 -34.59 -7.90
C ILE A 265 11.71 -34.87 -9.41
N ALA A 266 11.95 -33.84 -10.23
CA ALA A 266 12.14 -34.02 -11.67
C ALA A 266 13.40 -34.86 -11.98
N ARG A 267 14.48 -34.67 -11.21
CA ARG A 267 15.71 -35.48 -11.27
C ARG A 267 15.45 -36.94 -10.94
N LEU A 268 14.63 -37.22 -9.92
CA LEU A 268 14.20 -38.60 -9.62
C LEU A 268 13.46 -39.26 -10.78
N ARG A 269 12.77 -38.46 -11.61
CA ARG A 269 12.06 -38.89 -12.83
C ARG A 269 12.91 -38.87 -14.11
N GLY A 270 14.23 -38.68 -14.00
CA GLY A 270 15.14 -38.74 -15.16
C GLY A 270 15.31 -37.42 -15.91
N TRP A 271 15.06 -36.28 -15.28
CA TRP A 271 15.38 -34.98 -15.87
C TRP A 271 16.87 -34.64 -15.77
N ASP A 272 17.54 -34.51 -16.90
CA ASP A 272 18.99 -34.29 -16.98
C ASP A 272 19.46 -32.86 -16.62
N GLY A 273 18.52 -31.96 -16.29
CA GLY A 273 18.81 -30.57 -15.96
C GLY A 273 18.59 -29.61 -17.13
N GLY A 274 18.80 -28.33 -16.87
CA GLY A 274 18.63 -27.25 -17.84
C GLY A 274 19.92 -26.47 -18.07
N ASN A 275 20.09 -25.92 -19.27
CA ASN A 275 21.20 -25.02 -19.56
C ASN A 275 20.90 -23.62 -19.00
N ILE A 276 21.87 -22.98 -18.34
CA ILE A 276 21.80 -21.59 -17.89
C ILE A 276 21.45 -20.63 -19.03
N ARG A 277 21.72 -21.00 -20.29
CA ARG A 277 21.33 -20.18 -21.44
C ARG A 277 19.81 -19.93 -21.56
N ARG A 278 18.98 -20.75 -20.91
CA ARG A 278 17.51 -20.59 -20.90
C ARG A 278 17.04 -19.32 -20.16
N ILE A 279 17.85 -18.73 -19.27
CA ILE A 279 17.48 -17.50 -18.56
C ILE A 279 17.94 -16.21 -19.28
N LEU A 280 18.76 -16.30 -20.34
CA LEU A 280 19.18 -15.11 -21.11
C LEU A 280 18.00 -14.26 -21.64
N PRO A 281 16.92 -14.82 -22.22
CA PRO A 281 15.80 -13.98 -22.65
C PRO A 281 15.13 -13.26 -21.48
N VAL A 282 15.05 -13.89 -20.31
CA VAL A 282 14.52 -13.25 -19.09
C VAL A 282 15.43 -12.11 -18.64
N ALA A 283 16.75 -12.28 -18.71
CA ALA A 283 17.70 -11.20 -18.43
C ALA A 283 17.56 -10.03 -19.42
N GLY A 284 17.29 -10.31 -20.70
CA GLY A 284 16.98 -9.29 -21.70
C GLY A 284 15.71 -8.51 -21.36
N VAL A 285 14.61 -9.22 -21.03
CA VAL A 285 13.35 -8.60 -20.58
C VAL A 285 13.55 -7.77 -19.31
N TRP A 286 14.32 -8.28 -18.35
CA TRP A 286 14.66 -7.56 -17.12
C TRP A 286 15.38 -6.24 -17.41
N GLY A 287 16.36 -6.24 -18.33
CA GLY A 287 17.08 -5.03 -18.74
C GLY A 287 16.18 -4.02 -19.44
N VAL A 288 15.26 -4.48 -20.30
CA VAL A 288 14.26 -3.61 -20.95
C VAL A 288 13.33 -3.00 -19.91
N LEU A 289 12.81 -3.79 -18.96
CA LEU A 289 11.93 -3.29 -17.90
C LEU A 289 12.62 -2.24 -17.02
N LEU A 290 13.90 -2.45 -16.67
CA LEU A 290 14.68 -1.45 -15.94
C LEU A 290 14.80 -0.15 -16.73
N LEU A 291 15.08 -0.23 -18.04
CA LEU A 291 15.14 0.93 -18.92
C LEU A 291 13.79 1.64 -19.02
N LEU A 292 12.68 0.90 -19.07
CA LEU A 292 11.33 1.47 -19.06
C LEU A 292 10.99 2.16 -17.74
N ILE A 293 11.46 1.65 -16.60
CA ILE A 293 11.30 2.31 -15.30
C ILE A 293 12.09 3.62 -15.27
N VAL A 294 13.35 3.60 -15.70
CA VAL A 294 14.23 4.78 -15.69
C VAL A 294 13.72 5.85 -16.68
N THR A 295 13.28 5.46 -17.87
CA THR A 295 12.70 6.41 -18.84
C THR A 295 11.30 6.87 -18.38
N GLY A 296 10.48 5.96 -17.86
CA GLY A 296 9.16 6.27 -17.32
C GLY A 296 9.22 7.26 -16.16
N SER A 297 10.20 7.15 -15.26
CA SER A 297 10.41 8.12 -14.20
C SER A 297 10.99 9.44 -14.69
N ALA A 298 11.92 9.42 -15.65
CA ALA A 298 12.49 10.63 -16.23
C ALA A 298 11.44 11.48 -16.98
N PHE A 299 10.48 10.84 -17.65
CA PHE A 299 9.42 11.51 -18.43
C PHE A 299 8.07 11.60 -17.70
N SER A 300 7.99 11.16 -16.44
CA SER A 300 6.75 11.15 -15.65
C SER A 300 5.57 10.44 -16.35
N LEU A 301 5.83 9.25 -16.89
CA LEU A 301 4.83 8.39 -17.53
C LEU A 301 4.23 7.40 -16.51
N ASP A 302 3.06 7.74 -15.96
CA ASP A 302 2.44 7.01 -14.84
C ASP A 302 2.15 5.54 -15.15
N LEU A 303 1.45 5.29 -16.27
CA LEU A 303 1.04 3.94 -16.68
C LEU A 303 2.25 3.04 -16.95
N LEU A 304 3.25 3.59 -17.67
CA LEU A 304 4.46 2.87 -18.02
C LEU A 304 5.22 2.44 -16.75
N THR A 305 5.41 3.38 -15.82
CA THR A 305 6.17 3.13 -14.59
C THR A 305 5.45 2.16 -13.66
N THR A 306 4.12 2.26 -13.56
CA THR A 306 3.29 1.34 -12.76
C THR A 306 3.40 -0.10 -13.28
N VAL A 307 3.18 -0.31 -14.59
CA VAL A 307 3.21 -1.64 -15.20
C VAL A 307 4.64 -2.20 -15.22
N ALA A 308 5.62 -1.38 -15.59
CA ALA A 308 7.01 -1.81 -15.66
C ALA A 308 7.56 -2.21 -14.28
N SER A 309 7.29 -1.43 -13.22
CA SER A 309 7.76 -1.75 -11.87
C SER A 309 7.17 -3.05 -11.31
N GLY A 310 5.88 -3.32 -11.55
CA GLY A 310 5.26 -4.60 -11.16
C GLY A 310 5.85 -5.79 -11.91
N LEU A 311 5.98 -5.70 -13.23
CA LEU A 311 6.59 -6.76 -14.06
C LEU A 311 8.07 -6.96 -13.72
N PHE A 312 8.77 -5.89 -13.37
CA PHE A 312 10.18 -5.93 -13.00
C PHE A 312 10.43 -6.72 -11.72
N VAL A 313 9.55 -6.63 -10.72
CA VAL A 313 9.60 -7.48 -9.52
C VAL A 313 9.52 -8.96 -9.90
N VAL A 314 8.55 -9.34 -10.73
CA VAL A 314 8.36 -10.73 -11.17
C VAL A 314 9.57 -11.21 -11.98
N ALA A 315 10.05 -10.40 -12.92
CA ALA A 315 11.23 -10.71 -13.72
C ALA A 315 12.48 -10.91 -12.84
N THR A 316 12.67 -10.08 -11.80
CA THR A 316 13.80 -10.19 -10.86
C THR A 316 13.73 -11.51 -10.07
N ILE A 317 12.55 -11.88 -9.56
CA ILE A 317 12.35 -13.15 -8.83
C ILE A 317 12.65 -14.35 -9.74
N ILE A 318 12.13 -14.36 -10.98
CA ILE A 318 12.35 -15.44 -11.94
C ILE A 318 13.83 -15.54 -12.33
N LEU A 319 14.47 -14.40 -12.62
CA LEU A 319 15.87 -14.36 -13.03
C LEU A 319 16.79 -14.88 -11.93
N THR A 320 16.65 -14.36 -10.71
CA THR A 320 17.49 -14.72 -9.56
C THR A 320 17.31 -16.17 -9.15
N THR A 321 16.05 -16.60 -9.00
CA THR A 321 15.72 -17.98 -8.63
C THR A 321 16.15 -18.97 -9.73
N GLY A 322 15.83 -18.66 -10.99
CA GLY A 322 16.17 -19.51 -12.13
C GLY A 322 17.68 -19.62 -12.37
N ALA A 323 18.42 -18.52 -12.23
CA ALA A 323 19.88 -18.51 -12.32
C ALA A 323 20.51 -19.43 -11.27
N LEU A 324 20.09 -19.28 -10.01
CA LEU A 324 20.62 -20.08 -8.91
C LEU A 324 20.23 -21.55 -9.05
N LEU A 325 18.96 -21.83 -9.38
CA LEU A 325 18.43 -23.18 -9.58
C LEU A 325 19.16 -23.92 -10.70
N LEU A 326 19.36 -23.29 -11.86
CA LEU A 326 20.07 -23.92 -12.98
C LEU A 326 21.55 -24.13 -12.67
N SER A 327 22.18 -23.19 -11.96
CA SER A 327 23.57 -23.31 -11.53
C SER A 327 23.76 -24.47 -10.54
N LEU A 328 22.85 -24.60 -9.57
CA LEU A 328 22.88 -25.67 -8.57
C LEU A 328 22.35 -27.01 -9.08
N SER A 329 21.51 -27.02 -10.12
CA SER A 329 21.02 -28.26 -10.72
C SER A 329 22.17 -29.18 -11.16
N ARG A 330 23.34 -28.65 -11.49
CA ARG A 330 24.53 -29.45 -11.81
C ARG A 330 25.03 -30.31 -10.64
N TYR A 331 24.75 -29.89 -9.40
CA TYR A 331 25.24 -30.52 -8.17
C TYR A 331 24.18 -31.34 -7.42
N VAL A 332 22.89 -31.13 -7.71
CA VAL A 332 21.79 -31.71 -6.94
C VAL A 332 21.26 -33.01 -7.57
N GLY A 333 21.28 -34.13 -6.83
CA GLY A 333 20.59 -35.37 -7.22
C GLY A 333 21.26 -36.20 -8.33
N ARG A 334 22.59 -36.22 -8.38
CA ARG A 334 23.36 -37.05 -9.30
C ARG A 334 23.37 -38.50 -8.79
N LYS A 335 22.82 -39.45 -9.57
CA LYS A 335 22.76 -40.88 -9.20
C LYS A 335 24.15 -41.49 -8.98
N ASP A 336 25.16 -40.93 -9.63
CA ASP A 336 26.56 -41.35 -9.58
C ASP A 336 27.20 -41.20 -8.17
N ALA A 337 26.58 -40.43 -7.27
CA ALA A 337 27.11 -40.19 -5.92
C ALA A 337 26.70 -41.26 -4.88
N VAL A 338 25.81 -42.21 -5.25
CA VAL A 338 25.33 -43.27 -4.34
C VAL A 338 26.03 -44.62 -4.61
N SER A 339 26.87 -44.69 -5.64
CA SER A 339 27.54 -45.92 -6.07
C SER A 339 29.08 -45.86 -5.98
N ALA A 340 29.64 -44.99 -5.12
CA ALA A 340 31.07 -44.91 -4.86
C ALA A 340 31.42 -45.46 -3.47
#